data_AF-A0A959ISW6-F1
#
_entry.id   AF-A0A959ISW6-F1
#
_cell.length_a   1.000
_cell.length_b   1.000
_cell.length_c   1.000
_cell.angle_alpha   90.00
_cell.angle_beta   90.00
_cell.angle_gamma   90.00
#
_symmetry.space_group_name_H-M   'P 1'
#
loop_
_entity.id
_entity.type
_entity.pdbx_description
1 polymer ?
#
loop_
_entity_poly.entity_id
_entity_poly.type
_entity_poly.pdbx_seq_one_letter_code
_entity_poly.pdbx_strand_id
1 'polypeptide(L)'
;MIQQVLVKILLSPFSLLYGVGVSFRNFLYSAGVLKGVEFDLPVISVGNLSVGGAGKTPHIEYLIRQLREYVHIATLSRGYKRKTKG
;
A
#
# COMPACT_ATOMS: atom_id res chain seq x y z
N MET A 1 -28.98 7.84 1.07
CA MET A 1 -28.32 8.11 2.37
C MET A 1 -28.53 6.97 3.37
N ILE A 2 -29.77 6.56 3.67
CA ILE A 2 -30.10 5.50 4.64
C ILE A 2 -29.45 4.14 4.31
N GLN A 3 -29.50 3.71 3.04
CA GLN A 3 -28.89 2.44 2.60
C GLN A 3 -27.38 2.37 2.86
N GLN A 4 -26.66 3.48 2.69
CA GLN A 4 -25.21 3.55 2.95
C GLN A 4 -24.88 3.43 4.44
N VAL A 5 -25.71 4.03 5.30
CA VAL A 5 -25.56 3.95 6.76
C VAL A 5 -25.80 2.52 7.24
N LEU A 6 -26.85 1.86 6.73
CA LEU A 6 -27.16 0.47 7.07
C LEU A 6 -26.02 -0.49 6.70
N VAL A 7 -25.45 -0.35 5.50
CA VAL A 7 -24.30 -1.15 5.05
C VAL A 7 -23.08 -0.91 5.94
N LYS A 8 -22.79 0.34 6.32
CA LYS A 8 -21.68 0.66 7.22
C LYS A 8 -21.85 0.04 8.60
N ILE A 9 -23.06 0.07 9.17
CA ILE A 9 -23.35 -0.55 10.46
C ILE A 9 -23.16 -2.06 10.36
N LEU A 10 -23.71 -2.69 9.33
CA LEU A 10 -23.60 -4.14 9.12
C LEU A 10 -22.16 -4.61 8.92
N LEU A 11 -21.34 -3.83 8.21
CA LEU A 11 -19.93 -4.14 7.97
C LEU A 11 -18.98 -3.66 9.09
N SER A 12 -19.47 -2.86 10.05
CA SER A 12 -18.64 -2.30 11.12
C SER A 12 -17.96 -3.36 12.00
N PRO A 13 -18.56 -4.52 12.34
CA PRO A 13 -17.87 -5.55 13.12
C PRO A 13 -16.70 -6.15 12.34
N PHE A 14 -16.87 -6.36 11.03
CA PHE A 14 -15.79 -6.84 10.15
C PHE A 14 -14.67 -5.80 10.00
N SER A 15 -15.03 -4.51 9.93
CA SER A 15 -14.06 -3.42 9.90
C SER A 15 -13.24 -3.37 11.20
N LEU A 16 -13.87 -3.59 12.36
CA LEU A 16 -13.19 -3.63 13.64
C LEU A 16 -12.21 -4.81 13.72
N LEU A 17 -12.66 -6.01 13.33
CA LEU A 17 -11.78 -7.20 13.28
C LEU A 17 -10.58 -7.00 12.34
N TYR A 18 -10.82 -6.44 11.15
CA TYR A 18 -9.76 -6.08 10.22
C TYR A 18 -8.79 -5.05 10.82
N GLY A 19 -9.33 -4.01 11.47
CA GLY A 19 -8.55 -2.96 12.12
C GLY A 19 -7.65 -3.52 13.24
N VAL A 20 -8.17 -4.41 14.08
CA VAL A 20 -7.39 -5.10 15.13
C VAL A 20 -6.26 -5.92 14.50
N GLY A 21 -6.56 -6.71 13.47
CA GLY A 21 -5.55 -7.54 12.80
C GLY A 21 -4.43 -6.72 12.14
N VAL A 22 -4.78 -5.64 11.44
CA VAL A 22 -3.78 -4.73 10.82
C VAL A 22 -2.97 -4.01 11.88
N SER A 23 -3.60 -3.53 12.97
CA SER A 23 -2.91 -2.85 14.05
C SER A 23 -1.92 -3.76 14.75
N PHE A 24 -2.31 -5.00 15.02
CA PHE A 24 -1.43 -6.02 15.58
C PHE A 24 -0.25 -6.32 14.64
N ARG A 25 -0.49 -6.51 13.34
CA ARG A 25 0.59 -6.69 12.35
C ARG A 25 1.56 -5.52 12.35
N ASN A 26 1.06 -4.28 12.35
CA ASN A 26 1.91 -3.08 12.36
C ASN A 26 2.72 -2.99 13.65
N PHE A 27 2.11 -3.31 14.80
CA PHE A 27 2.80 -3.40 16.08
C PHE A 27 3.97 -4.39 16.02
N LEU A 28 3.79 -5.57 15.42
CA LEU A 28 4.88 -6.55 15.27
C LEU A 28 6.05 -6.04 14.42
N TYR A 29 5.80 -5.23 13.40
CA TYR A 29 6.88 -4.57 12.65
C TYR A 29 7.56 -3.47 13.48
N SER A 30 6.79 -2.62 14.14
CA SER A 30 7.32 -1.54 14.99
C SER A 30 8.12 -2.08 16.19
N ALA A 31 7.73 -3.24 16.74
CA ALA A 31 8.45 -3.93 17.80
C ALA A 31 9.67 -4.72 17.31
N GLY A 32 9.94 -4.76 16.00
CA GLY A 32 11.07 -5.50 15.41
C GLY A 32 10.90 -7.03 15.40
N VAL A 33 9.71 -7.53 15.73
CA VAL A 33 9.42 -8.98 15.73
C VAL A 33 9.36 -9.51 14.30
N LEU A 34 8.74 -8.76 13.39
CA LEU A 34 8.77 -9.05 11.96
C LEU A 34 9.97 -8.36 11.30
N LYS A 35 10.78 -9.12 10.57
CA LYS A 35 11.95 -8.60 9.87
C LYS A 35 11.54 -7.78 8.64
N GLY A 36 12.08 -6.57 8.52
CA GLY A 36 12.12 -5.82 7.27
C GLY A 36 13.26 -6.31 6.37
N VAL A 37 13.17 -6.01 5.08
CA VAL A 37 14.29 -6.16 4.14
C VAL A 37 14.84 -4.77 3.88
N GLU A 38 16.14 -4.61 4.10
CA GLU A 38 16.87 -3.38 3.79
C GLU A 38 17.64 -3.57 2.48
N PHE A 39 17.84 -2.46 1.77
CA PHE A 39 18.54 -2.45 0.50
C PHE A 39 19.66 -1.40 0.56
N ASP A 40 20.79 -1.69 -0.07
CA ASP A 40 21.94 -0.77 -0.15
C ASP A 40 21.72 0.40 -1.13
N LEU A 41 20.50 0.54 -1.66
CA LEU A 41 20.12 1.58 -2.62
C LEU A 41 18.91 2.38 -2.12
N PRO A 42 18.76 3.66 -2.50
CA PRO A 42 17.62 4.47 -2.09
C PRO A 42 16.30 3.90 -2.63
N VAL A 43 15.33 3.64 -1.74
CA VAL A 43 14.00 3.12 -2.10
C VAL A 43 12.92 4.13 -1.76
N ILE A 44 12.10 4.49 -2.75
CA ILE A 44 10.92 5.34 -2.57
C ILE A 44 9.66 4.45 -2.68
N SER A 45 8.90 4.34 -1.58
CA SER A 45 7.64 3.61 -1.55
C SER A 45 6.44 4.56 -1.72
N VAL A 46 5.64 4.35 -2.76
CA VAL A 46 4.43 5.16 -3.03
C VAL A 46 3.17 4.35 -2.68
N GLY A 47 2.49 4.76 -1.61
CA GLY A 47 1.31 4.09 -1.06
C GLY A 47 0.08 4.99 -0.91
N ASN A 48 -1.03 4.41 -0.45
CA ASN A 48 -2.21 5.14 0.01
C ASN A 48 -2.92 4.33 1.11
N LEU A 49 -3.67 5.01 1.99
CA LEU A 49 -4.48 4.41 3.06
C LEU A 49 -5.82 3.87 2.58
N SER A 50 -6.37 4.43 1.49
CA SER A 50 -7.67 4.03 0.95
C SER A 50 -7.54 3.10 -0.26
N VAL A 51 -8.49 2.17 -0.37
CA VAL A 51 -8.68 1.32 -1.54
C VAL A 51 -9.34 2.12 -2.68
N GLY A 52 -8.97 1.83 -3.93
CA GLY A 52 -9.49 2.51 -5.12
C GLY A 52 -8.46 3.37 -5.85
N GLY A 53 -8.96 4.27 -6.71
CA GLY A 53 -8.15 5.17 -7.54
C GLY A 53 -7.59 6.33 -6.74
N ALA A 54 -6.45 6.10 -6.10
CA ALA A 54 -5.80 7.08 -5.21
C ALA A 54 -4.71 7.94 -5.88
N GLY A 55 -4.68 8.00 -7.22
CA GLY A 55 -3.67 8.77 -7.96
C GLY A 55 -2.23 8.26 -7.86
N LYS A 56 -2.00 7.05 -7.33
CA LYS A 56 -0.63 6.49 -7.20
C LYS A 56 0.10 6.39 -8.54
N THR A 57 -0.56 5.94 -9.61
CA THR A 57 0.08 5.76 -10.92
C THR A 57 0.53 7.11 -11.52
N PRO A 58 -0.33 8.15 -11.64
CA PRO A 58 0.13 9.47 -12.06
C PRO A 58 1.24 10.06 -11.19
N HIS A 59 1.17 9.83 -9.87
CA HIS A 59 2.20 10.32 -8.94
C HIS A 59 3.55 9.62 -9.15
N ILE A 60 3.56 8.31 -9.40
CA ILE A 60 4.76 7.55 -9.74
C ILE A 60 5.36 8.05 -11.06
N GLU A 61 4.55 8.26 -12.09
CA GLU A 61 5.01 8.80 -13.37
C GLU A 61 5.63 10.19 -13.22
N TYR A 62 5.03 11.04 -12.37
CA TYR A 62 5.59 12.33 -12.03
C TYR A 62 6.98 12.19 -11.39
N LEU A 63 7.14 11.34 -10.37
CA LEU A 63 8.43 11.10 -9.71
C LEU A 63 9.50 10.60 -10.69
N ILE A 64 9.16 9.65 -11.57
CA ILE A 64 10.09 9.12 -12.58
C ILE A 64 10.55 10.24 -13.50
N ARG A 65 9.63 11.10 -13.98
CA ARG A 65 9.99 12.21 -14.87
C ARG A 65 10.94 13.21 -14.21
N GLN A 66 10.79 13.45 -12.91
CA GLN A 66 11.67 14.37 -12.17
C GLN A 66 13.05 13.77 -11.88
N LEU A 67 13.14 12.46 -11.66
CA LEU A 67 14.37 11.82 -11.18
C LEU A 67 15.21 11.15 -12.27
N ARG A 68 14.61 10.79 -13.42
CA ARG A 68 15.27 9.99 -14.47
C ARG A 68 16.51 10.64 -15.09
N GLU A 69 16.63 11.97 -14.99
CA GLU A 69 17.77 12.71 -15.54
C GLU A 69 18.98 12.68 -14.59
N TYR A 70 18.76 12.36 -13.31
CA TYR A 70 19.79 12.37 -12.28
C TYR A 70 20.24 10.96 -11.87
N VAL A 71 19.35 9.96 -11.95
CA VAL A 71 19.62 8.60 -11.49
C VAL A 71 18.97 7.54 -12.39
N HIS A 72 19.55 6.34 -12.42
CA HIS A 72 18.92 5.18 -13.04
C HIS A 72 17.78 4.68 -12.15
N ILE A 73 16.58 4.60 -12.72
CA ILE A 73 15.35 4.24 -12.00
C ILE A 73 14.87 2.87 -12.45
N ALA A 74 14.55 2.02 -11.47
CA ALA A 74 13.73 0.83 -11.66
C ALA A 74 12.41 1.02 -10.91
N THR A 75 11.30 0.58 -11.50
CA THR A 75 9.99 0.57 -10.85
C THR A 75 9.56 -0.84 -10.54
N LEU A 76 9.07 -1.06 -9.32
CA LEU A 76 8.52 -2.34 -8.89
C LEU A 76 7.00 -2.21 -8.68
N SER A 77 6.25 -3.05 -9.38
CA SER A 77 4.81 -3.17 -9.22
C SER A 77 4.45 -4.54 -8.67
N ARG A 78 3.36 -4.62 -7.90
CA ARG A 78 2.84 -5.89 -7.38
C ARG A 78 2.37 -6.84 -8.49
N GLY A 79 2.06 -6.34 -9.69
CA GLY A 79 1.52 -7.16 -10.77
C GLY A 79 0.15 -7.78 -10.44
N TYR A 80 -0.72 -7.01 -9.76
CA TYR A 80 -2.04 -7.48 -9.34
C TYR A 80 -2.86 -8.00 -10.55
N LYS A 81 -3.46 -9.19 -10.42
CA LYS A 81 -4.16 -9.93 -11.48
C LYS A 81 -3.31 -10.48 -12.65
N ARG A 82 -1.98 -10.52 -12.54
CA ARG A 82 -1.12 -11.20 -13.52
C ARG A 82 -1.40 -12.71 -13.55
N LYS A 83 -1.43 -13.30 -14.75
CA LYS A 83 -1.64 -14.76 -14.96
C LYS A 83 -0.36 -15.58 -14.86
N THR A 84 0.79 -14.95 -15.07
CA THR A 84 2.11 -15.59 -14.96
C THR A 84 2.60 -15.56 -13.52
N LYS A 85 3.50 -16.48 -13.17
CA LYS A 85 4.25 -16.50 -11.91
C LYS A 85 5.75 -16.43 -12.20
N GLY A 86 6.50 -15.93 -11.24
CA GLY A 86 7.92 -15.60 -11.28
C GLY A 86 8.23 -14.79 -10.04
#